data_AF-M1AWD1-F1
#
_entry.id   AF-M1AWD1-F1
#
_cell.length_a   1.000
_cell.length_b   1.000
_cell.length_c   1.000
_cell.angle_alpha   90.00
_cell.angle_beta   90.00
_cell.angle_gamma   90.00
#
_symmetry.space_group_name_H-M   'P 1'
#
loop_
_entity.id
_entity.type
_entity.pdbx_description
1 polymer ?
#
loop_
_entity_poly.entity_id
_entity_poly.type
_entity_poly.pdbx_seq_one_letter_code
_entity_poly.pdbx_strand_id
1 'polypeptide(L)'
;MATSLYNPHVEGQQHSACRIKIQNGSDILQVGWRDTGIGNWWLLLGPDYTQVGFWPHDILNELKGFATNVDWGGVTYNPPGLPEPPMGSSFFPFGNSSFDAYCRNIAVSNENGDSVGVYNIVELTENKFAYDIQFVGLTEGSNTFTYVFYGGPGISDP
;
A
#
# COMPACT_ATOMS: atom_id res chain seq x y z
N MET A 1 -11.77 -1.11 2.02
CA MET A 1 -10.39 -0.81 2.42
C MET A 1 -10.27 0.63 2.87
N ALA A 2 -9.53 0.89 3.95
CA ALA A 2 -9.21 2.25 4.37
C ALA A 2 -7.68 2.42 4.41
N THR A 3 -7.22 3.58 3.95
CA THR A 3 -5.83 4.03 4.00
C THR A 3 -5.81 5.37 4.74
N SER A 4 -4.90 5.53 5.68
CA SER A 4 -4.61 6.84 6.28
C SER A 4 -3.73 7.63 5.30
N LEU A 5 -4.20 8.81 4.87
CA LEU A 5 -3.41 9.73 4.05
C LEU A 5 -2.68 10.71 4.97
N TYR A 6 -1.37 10.51 5.11
CA TYR A 6 -0.45 11.56 5.55
C TYR A 6 0.34 12.04 4.32
N ASN A 7 0.64 13.34 4.25
CA ASN A 7 1.37 13.94 3.14
C ASN A 7 2.83 14.24 3.57
N PRO A 8 3.72 13.22 3.59
CA PRO A 8 5.10 13.41 4.01
C PRO A 8 5.82 14.36 3.06
N HIS A 9 6.72 15.20 3.59
CA HIS A 9 7.48 16.12 2.75
C HIS A 9 8.48 15.35 1.89
N VAL A 10 8.43 15.56 0.58
CA VAL A 10 9.37 14.98 -0.40
C VAL A 10 10.03 16.10 -1.21
N GLU A 11 11.29 15.92 -1.59
CA GLU A 11 12.07 16.91 -2.35
C GLU A 11 12.34 16.48 -3.80
N GLY A 12 12.27 17.43 -4.72
CA GLY A 12 12.67 17.23 -6.12
C GLY A 12 11.90 16.10 -6.82
N GLN A 13 12.61 15.03 -7.17
CA GLN A 13 12.06 13.85 -7.87
C GLN A 13 11.71 12.68 -6.92
N GLN A 14 11.83 12.87 -5.60
CA GLN A 14 11.39 11.89 -4.62
C GLN A 14 9.87 11.73 -4.66
N HIS A 15 9.38 10.56 -4.26
CA HIS A 15 7.96 10.38 -3.98
C HIS A 15 7.73 9.39 -2.84
N SER A 16 6.58 9.56 -2.20
CA SER A 16 6.05 8.69 -1.15
C SER A 16 4.58 8.41 -1.45
N ALA A 17 4.17 7.16 -1.29
CA ALA A 17 2.88 6.69 -1.75
C ALA A 17 2.35 5.55 -0.87
N CYS A 18 1.02 5.46 -0.77
CA CYS A 18 0.37 4.19 -0.41
C CYS A 18 0.08 3.42 -1.70
N ARG A 19 0.37 2.12 -1.73
CA ARG A 19 0.20 1.31 -2.95
C ARG A 19 -0.39 -0.05 -2.65
N ILE A 20 -1.23 -0.48 -3.58
CA ILE A 20 -1.67 -1.86 -3.77
C ILE A 20 -1.25 -2.27 -5.15
N LYS A 21 -0.60 -3.42 -5.21
CA LYS A 21 -0.13 -3.99 -6.46
C LYS A 21 -0.67 -5.41 -6.57
N ILE A 22 -1.38 -5.68 -7.66
CA ILE A 22 -1.88 -7.00 -8.03
C ILE A 22 -1.06 -7.43 -9.23
N GLN A 23 -0.47 -8.63 -9.17
CA GLN A 23 0.44 -9.11 -10.19
C GLN A 23 0.16 -10.57 -10.56
N ASN A 24 0.30 -10.87 -11.85
CA ASN A 24 0.53 -12.22 -12.35
C ASN A 24 1.54 -12.10 -13.50
N GLY A 25 2.68 -12.78 -13.38
CA GLY A 25 3.80 -12.68 -14.31
C GLY A 25 4.22 -11.23 -14.60
N SER A 26 4.12 -10.81 -15.86
CA SER A 26 4.42 -9.49 -16.39
C SER A 26 3.30 -8.46 -16.24
N ASP A 27 2.06 -8.89 -16.02
CA ASP A 27 0.93 -8.00 -15.84
C ASP A 27 0.88 -7.46 -14.42
N ILE A 28 0.72 -6.14 -14.31
CA ILE A 28 0.67 -5.43 -13.03
C ILE A 28 -0.52 -4.45 -13.06
N LEU A 29 -1.42 -4.59 -12.09
CA LEU A 29 -2.40 -3.56 -11.76
C LEU A 29 -1.99 -2.88 -10.46
N GLN A 30 -1.87 -1.55 -10.48
CA GLN A 30 -1.51 -0.77 -9.31
C GLN A 30 -2.57 0.27 -9.00
N VAL A 31 -2.89 0.39 -7.71
CA VAL A 31 -3.83 1.37 -7.17
C VAL A 31 -3.18 2.01 -5.95
N GLY A 32 -3.26 3.33 -5.82
CA GLY A 32 -2.60 4.03 -4.73
C GLY A 32 -2.76 5.54 -4.78
N TRP A 33 -2.27 6.21 -3.74
CA TRP A 33 -2.10 7.66 -3.70
C TRP A 33 -0.60 7.98 -3.83
N ARG A 34 -0.25 9.00 -4.62
CA ARG A 34 1.14 9.41 -4.88
C ARG A 34 1.25 10.93 -4.73
N ASP A 35 2.17 11.40 -3.89
CA ASP A 35 2.59 12.81 -3.93
C ASP A 35 3.57 12.99 -5.09
N THR A 36 3.12 13.68 -6.13
CA THR A 36 4.01 14.29 -7.12
C THR A 36 3.56 15.73 -7.19
N GLY A 37 4.45 16.69 -6.93
CA GLY A 37 4.18 18.14 -6.99
C GLY A 37 3.62 18.68 -8.32
N ILE A 38 3.24 17.79 -9.25
CA ILE A 38 2.53 18.04 -10.49
C ILE A 38 1.38 17.00 -10.62
N GLY A 39 0.23 17.28 -9.99
CA GLY A 39 -1.12 16.90 -10.45
C GLY A 39 -1.58 15.43 -10.58
N ASN A 40 -2.42 15.03 -9.60
CA ASN A 40 -3.62 14.16 -9.59
C ASN A 40 -3.70 12.77 -10.26
N TRP A 41 -4.09 11.77 -9.43
CA TRP A 41 -4.96 10.63 -9.79
C TRP A 41 -6.03 10.44 -8.70
N TRP A 42 -7.24 10.02 -9.08
CA TRP A 42 -8.38 9.79 -8.16
C TRP A 42 -8.62 8.30 -7.90
N LEU A 43 -8.98 7.96 -6.65
CA LEU A 43 -9.52 6.67 -6.17
C LEU A 43 -10.82 6.96 -5.38
N LEU A 44 -11.94 6.26 -5.60
CA LEU A 44 -13.19 6.43 -4.84
C LEU A 44 -13.80 5.07 -4.43
N LEU A 45 -13.41 4.38 -3.35
CA LEU A 45 -13.58 4.70 -1.93
C LEU A 45 -15.03 5.03 -1.51
N GLY A 46 -15.69 4.06 -0.86
CA GLY A 46 -16.97 4.23 -0.16
C GLY A 46 -17.59 2.88 0.27
N PRO A 47 -18.54 2.88 1.24
CA PRO A 47 -19.28 1.68 1.63
C PRO A 47 -20.14 1.10 0.49
N ASP A 48 -20.38 1.87 -0.57
CA ASP A 48 -21.27 1.52 -1.67
C ASP A 48 -20.57 0.85 -2.86
N TYR A 49 -19.28 0.48 -2.72
CA TYR A 49 -18.49 -0.19 -3.78
C TYR A 49 -18.48 0.54 -5.13
N THR A 50 -18.44 1.88 -5.12
CA THR A 50 -18.39 2.70 -6.33
C THR A 50 -17.30 2.20 -7.29
N GLN A 51 -17.69 1.82 -8.51
CA GLN A 51 -16.75 1.36 -9.54
C GLN A 51 -15.90 2.55 -10.02
N VAL A 52 -14.60 2.51 -9.70
CA VAL A 52 -13.63 3.57 -10.03
C VAL A 52 -13.00 3.37 -11.42
N GLY A 53 -13.01 2.13 -11.92
CA GLY A 53 -12.42 1.79 -13.21
C GLY A 53 -12.71 0.34 -13.60
N PHE A 54 -12.70 0.08 -14.89
CA PHE A 54 -12.84 -1.26 -15.48
C PHE A 54 -11.68 -1.48 -16.45
N TRP A 55 -10.93 -2.56 -16.26
CA TRP A 55 -9.87 -2.98 -17.17
C TRP A 55 -10.35 -4.24 -17.90
N PRO A 56 -10.59 -4.17 -19.22
CA PRO A 56 -11.01 -5.34 -19.99
C PRO A 56 -9.98 -6.46 -19.89
N HIS A 57 -10.41 -7.72 -19.76
CA HIS A 57 -9.49 -8.84 -19.72
C HIS A 57 -8.64 -8.94 -21.00
N ASP A 58 -9.12 -8.44 -22.14
CA ASP A 58 -8.44 -8.56 -23.43
C ASP A 58 -7.13 -7.76 -23.53
N ILE A 59 -6.94 -6.74 -22.68
CA ILE A 59 -5.69 -5.96 -22.63
C ILE A 59 -4.68 -6.52 -21.62
N LEU A 60 -5.09 -7.48 -20.80
CA LEU A 60 -4.25 -8.20 -19.85
C LEU A 60 -3.82 -9.51 -20.51
N ASN A 61 -2.63 -10.02 -20.23
CA ASN A 61 -2.18 -11.32 -20.71
C ASN A 61 -2.45 -12.41 -19.65
N GLU A 62 -1.81 -12.27 -18.50
CA GLU A 62 -1.74 -13.25 -17.41
C GLU A 62 -2.78 -12.95 -16.32
N LEU A 63 -3.10 -11.67 -16.08
CA LEU A 63 -4.19 -11.27 -15.19
C LEU A 63 -5.60 -11.51 -15.78
N LYS A 64 -5.70 -12.14 -16.97
CA LYS A 64 -6.96 -12.73 -17.46
C LYS A 64 -7.51 -13.80 -16.52
N GLY A 65 -6.61 -14.52 -15.85
CA GLY A 65 -6.94 -15.51 -14.84
C GLY A 65 -6.95 -14.88 -13.45
N PHE A 66 -6.19 -15.48 -12.53
CA PHE A 66 -6.08 -15.02 -11.15
C PHE A 66 -4.74 -14.32 -10.90
N ALA A 67 -4.72 -13.41 -9.92
CA ALA A 67 -3.47 -12.87 -9.41
C ALA A 67 -2.70 -13.96 -8.65
N THR A 68 -1.37 -13.96 -8.77
CA THR A 68 -0.50 -14.86 -7.99
C THR A 68 0.04 -14.16 -6.74
N ASN A 69 0.13 -12.83 -6.80
CA ASN A 69 0.68 -12.00 -5.73
C ASN A 69 -0.13 -10.73 -5.57
N VAL A 70 -0.28 -10.31 -4.31
CA VAL A 70 -0.82 -9.00 -3.96
C VAL A 70 0.08 -8.38 -2.91
N ASP A 71 0.53 -7.17 -3.17
CA ASP A 71 1.36 -6.38 -2.25
C ASP A 71 0.54 -5.19 -1.73
N TRP A 72 0.71 -4.87 -0.44
CA TRP A 72 0.11 -3.71 0.20
C TRP A 72 1.15 -3.01 1.07
N GLY A 73 1.13 -1.68 1.10
CA GLY A 73 1.96 -0.91 2.02
C GLY A 73 2.35 0.45 1.48
N GLY A 74 3.48 0.93 1.99
CA GLY A 74 4.11 2.17 1.53
C GLY A 74 5.15 1.91 0.46
N VAL A 75 5.36 2.90 -0.41
CA VAL A 75 6.41 2.92 -1.42
C VAL A 75 7.06 4.27 -1.41
N THR A 76 8.39 4.27 -1.42
CA THR A 76 9.19 5.46 -1.66
C THR A 76 10.08 5.28 -2.87
N TYR A 77 10.56 6.41 -3.38
CA TYR A 77 11.59 6.46 -4.40
C TYR A 77 12.48 7.65 -4.14
N ASN A 78 13.78 7.41 -4.28
CA ASN A 78 14.83 8.41 -4.32
C ASN A 78 15.71 8.19 -5.56
N PRO A 79 16.11 9.28 -6.25
CA PRO A 79 17.20 9.21 -7.22
C PRO A 79 18.51 8.72 -6.57
N PRO A 80 19.41 8.08 -7.34
CA PRO A 80 20.72 7.65 -6.84
C PRO A 80 21.49 8.81 -6.22
N GLY A 81 22.03 8.59 -5.01
CA GLY A 81 22.82 9.59 -4.28
C GLY A 81 22.00 10.65 -3.54
N LEU A 82 20.67 10.55 -3.55
CA LEU A 82 19.81 11.34 -2.66
C LEU A 82 19.33 10.49 -1.48
N PRO A 83 19.14 11.09 -0.30
CA PRO A 83 18.63 10.37 0.86
C PRO A 83 17.23 9.81 0.61
N GLU A 84 16.91 8.71 1.27
CA GLU A 84 15.58 8.11 1.26
C GLU A 84 14.54 9.06 1.89
N PRO A 85 13.41 9.38 1.22
CA PRO A 85 12.42 10.30 1.75
C PRO A 85 11.61 9.66 2.89
N PRO A 86 10.93 10.46 3.74
CA PRO A 86 9.99 9.93 4.71
C PRO A 86 8.79 9.20 4.07
N MET A 87 8.29 8.19 4.78
CA MET A 87 7.15 7.36 4.37
C MET A 87 6.09 7.29 5.45
N GLY A 88 4.82 7.25 5.03
CA GLY A 88 3.69 7.17 5.96
C GLY A 88 3.65 8.41 6.86
N SER A 89 3.65 8.22 8.18
CA SER A 89 3.66 9.30 9.17
C SER A 89 5.04 9.96 9.37
N SER A 90 6.06 9.57 8.61
CA SER A 90 7.48 9.91 8.84
C SER A 90 8.07 9.31 10.13
N PHE A 91 7.36 8.39 10.78
CA PHE A 91 7.83 7.65 11.95
C PHE A 91 7.71 6.16 11.70
N PHE A 92 8.50 5.36 12.43
CA PHE A 92 8.31 3.92 12.46
C PHE A 92 6.94 3.59 13.08
N PRO A 93 6.18 2.67 12.48
CA PRO A 93 4.90 2.25 13.02
C PRO A 93 5.04 1.66 14.43
N PHE A 94 4.04 1.88 15.27
CA PHE A 94 3.95 1.31 16.61
C PHE A 94 2.59 0.65 16.89
N GLY A 95 1.78 0.45 15.84
CA GLY A 95 0.54 -0.31 15.87
C GLY A 95 -0.69 0.52 16.23
N ASN A 96 -0.70 1.82 15.93
CA ASN A 96 -1.83 2.70 16.26
C ASN A 96 -2.40 3.38 15.02
N SER A 97 -3.64 3.00 14.65
CA SER A 97 -4.38 3.53 13.50
C SER A 97 -4.72 5.02 13.57
N SER A 98 -4.50 5.68 14.73
CA SER A 98 -4.64 7.14 14.85
C SER A 98 -3.38 7.91 14.47
N PHE A 99 -2.23 7.23 14.37
CA PHE A 99 -0.92 7.87 14.14
C PHE A 99 -0.18 7.29 12.94
N ASP A 100 -0.22 5.97 12.79
CA ASP A 100 0.54 5.25 11.78
C ASP A 100 -0.17 5.30 10.43
N ALA A 101 0.61 5.26 9.35
CA ALA A 101 0.05 4.95 8.05
C ALA A 101 -0.25 3.45 7.98
N TYR A 102 -1.41 3.11 7.40
CA TYR A 102 -1.85 1.72 7.34
C TYR A 102 -2.70 1.39 6.11
N CYS A 103 -2.76 0.09 5.81
CA CYS A 103 -3.81 -0.54 5.02
C CYS A 103 -4.61 -1.48 5.91
N ARG A 104 -5.96 -1.41 5.84
CA ARG A 104 -6.85 -2.34 6.55
C ARG A 104 -8.04 -2.77 5.69
N ASN A 105 -8.77 -3.78 6.17
CA ASN A 105 -9.88 -4.42 5.46
C ASN A 105 -9.42 -5.02 4.13
N ILE A 106 -8.32 -5.77 4.18
CA ILE A 106 -7.79 -6.55 3.06
C ILE A 106 -8.59 -7.84 2.99
N ALA A 107 -9.24 -8.06 1.84
CA ALA A 107 -9.94 -9.30 1.53
C ALA A 107 -9.39 -9.83 0.21
N VAL A 108 -9.13 -11.13 0.16
CA VAL A 108 -8.73 -11.84 -1.05
C VAL A 108 -9.84 -12.82 -1.36
N SER A 109 -10.22 -12.95 -2.63
CA SER A 109 -11.21 -13.94 -3.07
C SER A 109 -10.54 -15.04 -3.88
N ASN A 110 -11.01 -16.28 -3.73
CA ASN A 110 -10.59 -17.39 -4.57
C ASN A 110 -11.35 -17.40 -5.91
N GLU A 111 -11.09 -18.42 -6.73
CA GLU A 111 -11.73 -18.63 -8.04
C GLU A 111 -13.26 -18.79 -8.00
N ASN A 112 -13.83 -19.18 -6.86
CA ASN A 112 -15.26 -19.31 -6.65
C ASN A 112 -15.90 -17.98 -6.19
N GLY A 113 -15.10 -16.94 -5.99
CA GLY A 113 -15.55 -15.65 -5.45
C GLY A 113 -15.65 -15.60 -3.92
N ASP A 114 -15.32 -16.69 -3.23
CA ASP A 114 -15.37 -16.74 -1.77
C ASP A 114 -14.22 -15.93 -1.18
N SER A 115 -14.51 -15.14 -0.14
CA SER A 115 -13.46 -14.50 0.65
C SER A 115 -12.62 -15.56 1.35
N VAL A 116 -11.33 -15.56 1.08
CA VAL A 116 -10.33 -16.40 1.75
C VAL A 116 -9.49 -15.55 2.68
N GLY A 117 -8.94 -16.19 3.73
CA GLY A 117 -7.98 -15.52 4.61
C GLY A 117 -6.72 -15.09 3.84
N VAL A 118 -6.00 -14.13 4.39
CA VAL A 118 -4.66 -13.77 3.89
C VAL A 118 -3.65 -14.74 4.51
N TYR A 119 -2.96 -15.50 3.66
CA TYR A 119 -1.96 -16.50 4.08
C TYR A 119 -0.61 -16.20 3.40
N ASN A 120 0.47 -16.81 3.91
CA ASN A 120 1.84 -16.65 3.38
C ASN A 120 2.32 -15.18 3.31
N ILE A 121 2.03 -14.43 4.36
CA ILE A 121 2.42 -13.01 4.44
C ILE A 121 3.93 -12.91 4.61
N VAL A 122 4.54 -12.04 3.81
CA VAL A 122 5.96 -11.70 3.90
C VAL A 122 6.07 -10.20 4.10
N GLU A 123 6.72 -9.81 5.20
CA GLU A 123 7.07 -8.43 5.47
C GLU A 123 8.35 -8.07 4.72
N LEU A 124 8.26 -7.07 3.82
CA LEU A 124 9.37 -6.65 2.97
C LEU A 124 9.66 -5.16 3.19
N THR A 125 10.94 -4.85 3.37
CA THR A 125 11.48 -3.50 3.39
C THR A 125 12.87 -3.54 2.75
N GLU A 126 13.11 -2.62 1.82
CA GLU A 126 14.40 -2.53 1.11
C GLU A 126 15.49 -1.91 2.02
N ASN A 127 15.09 -1.10 3.00
CA ASN A 127 15.99 -0.46 3.95
C ASN A 127 15.38 -0.43 5.36
N LYS A 128 15.79 -1.38 6.21
CA LYS A 128 15.32 -1.52 7.60
C LYS A 128 15.74 -0.38 8.53
N PHE A 129 16.72 0.44 8.13
CA PHE A 129 17.12 1.61 8.90
C PHE A 129 16.27 2.84 8.58
N ALA A 130 15.62 2.85 7.41
CA ALA A 130 14.78 3.95 6.94
C ALA A 130 13.29 3.69 7.19
N TYR A 131 12.86 2.43 7.10
CA TYR A 131 11.45 2.04 7.10
C TYR A 131 11.18 0.73 7.82
N ASP A 132 9.97 0.61 8.35
CA ASP A 132 9.46 -0.60 8.98
C ASP A 132 8.00 -0.87 8.57
N ILE A 133 7.61 -2.13 8.70
CA ILE A 133 6.28 -2.66 8.37
C ILE A 133 5.84 -3.63 9.46
N GLN A 134 4.57 -3.56 9.86
CA GLN A 134 4.00 -4.44 10.87
C GLN A 134 2.67 -5.00 10.39
N PHE A 135 2.57 -6.33 10.34
CA PHE A 135 1.32 -7.03 10.10
C PHE A 135 0.68 -7.44 11.42
N VAL A 136 -0.44 -6.82 11.79
CA VAL A 136 -1.08 -7.03 13.11
C VAL A 136 -2.59 -7.19 12.98
N GLY A 137 -3.18 -8.14 13.70
CA GLY A 137 -4.63 -8.20 13.92
C GLY A 137 -5.02 -7.35 15.12
N LEU A 138 -5.86 -6.33 14.91
CA LEU A 138 -6.37 -5.48 15.99
C LEU A 138 -7.89 -5.57 16.08
N THR A 139 -8.41 -5.61 17.31
CA THR A 139 -9.84 -5.62 17.59
C THR A 139 -10.36 -4.21 17.77
N GLU A 140 -11.35 -3.81 16.96
CA GLU A 140 -12.06 -2.54 17.08
C GLU A 140 -13.55 -2.83 17.29
N GLY A 141 -14.02 -2.56 18.52
CA GLY A 141 -15.38 -2.94 18.93
C GLY A 141 -15.55 -4.46 18.93
N SER A 142 -16.52 -4.96 18.16
CA SER A 142 -16.80 -6.39 18.00
C SER A 142 -16.06 -7.05 16.82
N ASN A 143 -15.31 -6.29 16.04
CA ASN A 143 -14.68 -6.77 14.80
C ASN A 143 -13.16 -6.84 14.97
N THR A 144 -12.54 -7.88 14.40
CA THR A 144 -11.08 -7.95 14.26
C THR A 144 -10.71 -7.57 12.84
N PHE A 145 -9.79 -6.61 12.71
CA PHE A 145 -9.28 -6.17 11.43
C PHE A 145 -7.79 -6.49 11.33
N THR A 146 -7.39 -6.95 10.15
CA THR A 146 -5.99 -7.03 9.77
C THR A 146 -5.50 -5.63 9.38
N TYR A 147 -4.40 -5.23 10.01
CA TYR A 147 -3.65 -4.03 9.72
C TYR A 147 -2.30 -4.37 9.12
N VAL A 148 -1.95 -3.61 8.08
CA VAL A 148 -0.59 -3.48 7.60
C VAL A 148 -0.16 -2.06 7.93
N PHE A 149 0.54 -1.87 9.03
CA PHE A 149 1.15 -0.58 9.38
C PHE A 149 2.47 -0.45 8.66
N TYR A 150 2.77 0.74 8.15
CA TYR A 150 4.04 1.01 7.47
C TYR A 150 4.44 2.46 7.69
N GLY A 151 5.74 2.72 7.63
CA GLY A 151 6.25 4.07 7.71
C GLY A 151 7.73 4.10 8.02
N GLY A 152 8.26 5.31 8.10
CA GLY A 152 9.61 5.53 8.55
C GLY A 152 10.08 6.94 8.20
N PRO A 153 11.11 7.44 8.92
CA PRO A 153 11.64 8.77 8.70
C PRO A 153 12.39 8.94 7.38
N GLY A 154 12.69 7.84 6.67
CA GLY A 154 13.68 7.88 5.60
C GLY A 154 15.09 7.88 6.19
N ILE A 155 16.07 8.31 5.40
CA ILE A 155 17.42 8.60 5.88
C ILE A 155 17.62 10.10 5.71
N SER A 156 17.91 10.80 6.81
CA SER A 156 18.45 12.15 6.73
C SER A 156 19.95 12.06 6.50
N ASP A 157 20.50 12.92 5.62
CA ASP A 157 21.95 13.15 5.61
C ASP A 157 22.40 13.60 7.02
N PRO A 158 23.53 13.09 7.55
CA PRO A 158 24.07 13.50 8.84
C PRO A 158 24.54 14.96 8.89
#